data_AF-A0AAD0KTL4-F1
#
_entry.id   AF-A0AAD0KTL4-F1
#
_cell.length_a   1.000
_cell.length_b   1.000
_cell.length_c   1.000
_cell.angle_alpha   90.00
_cell.angle_beta   90.00
_cell.angle_gamma   90.00
#
_symmetry.space_group_name_H-M   'P 1'
#
loop_
_entity.id
_entity.type
_entity.pdbx_description
1 polymer ?
#
loop_
_entity_poly.entity_id
_entity_poly.type
_entity_poly.pdbx_seq_one_letter_code
_entity_poly.pdbx_strand_id
1 'polypeptide(L)'
;MNFFRDLKTDYLESRFSAYESFAEWFLKRKLGFWGKMIFAYLLWLVWLFLFSHPHYIIFFFYGVILLSLIVMLVEWWKYRK
;
A
#
# COMPACT_ATOMS: atom_id res chain seq x y z
N MET A 1 -4.33 -23.87 -3.76
CA MET A 1 -3.22 -23.04 -4.30
C MET A 1 -3.41 -21.63 -3.79
N ASN A 2 -2.72 -21.27 -2.71
CA ASN A 2 -2.85 -19.94 -2.11
C ASN A 2 -1.70 -19.11 -2.64
N PHE A 3 -1.87 -18.50 -3.81
CA PHE A 3 -0.86 -17.70 -4.52
C PHE A 3 -0.14 -16.70 -3.60
N PHE A 4 -0.87 -16.05 -2.69
CA PHE A 4 -0.30 -15.12 -1.71
C PHE A 4 0.57 -15.78 -0.65
N ARG A 5 0.20 -16.99 -0.21
CA ARG A 5 0.99 -17.75 0.77
C ARG A 5 2.29 -18.23 0.14
N ASP A 6 2.21 -18.74 -1.09
CA ASP A 6 3.36 -19.23 -1.83
C ASP A 6 4.31 -18.07 -2.19
N LEU A 7 3.78 -16.89 -2.57
CA LEU A 7 4.57 -15.67 -2.76
C LEU A 7 5.26 -15.17 -1.49
N LYS A 8 4.59 -15.26 -0.33
CA LYS A 8 5.17 -14.84 0.95
C LYS A 8 6.32 -15.74 1.34
N THR A 9 6.17 -17.05 1.14
CA THR A 9 7.25 -18.03 1.38
C THR A 9 8.41 -17.77 0.43
N ASP A 10 8.14 -17.61 -0.87
CA ASP A 10 9.14 -17.28 -1.90
C ASP A 10 9.91 -15.99 -1.57
N TYR A 11 9.22 -14.94 -1.08
CA TYR A 11 9.87 -13.72 -0.60
C TYR A 11 10.80 -13.97 0.59
N LEU A 12 10.35 -14.71 1.60
CA LEU A 12 11.14 -14.95 2.81
C LEU A 12 12.37 -15.82 2.55
N GLU A 13 12.30 -16.73 1.58
CA GLU A 13 13.40 -17.63 1.22
C GLU A 13 14.39 -16.99 0.24
N SER A 14 13.90 -16.16 -0.70
CA SER A 14 14.74 -15.60 -1.78
C SER A 14 15.14 -14.14 -1.57
N ARG A 15 14.74 -13.51 -0.47
CA ARG A 15 15.25 -12.20 -0.03
C ARG A 15 16.77 -12.27 0.15
N PHE A 16 17.49 -11.33 -0.44
CA PHE A 16 18.95 -11.32 -0.33
C PHE A 16 19.43 -10.71 0.99
N SER A 17 18.62 -9.86 1.61
CA SER A 17 18.95 -9.15 2.83
C SER A 17 17.75 -8.99 3.75
N ALA A 18 18.02 -8.92 5.05
CA ALA A 18 17.04 -8.58 6.09
C ALA A 18 16.42 -7.18 5.90
N TYR A 19 17.05 -6.32 5.10
CA TYR A 19 16.59 -4.96 4.81
C TYR A 19 15.89 -4.82 3.44
N GLU A 20 15.85 -5.86 2.61
CA GLU A 20 15.14 -5.82 1.33
C GLU A 20 13.62 -5.84 1.57
N SER A 21 12.94 -4.75 1.24
CA SER A 21 11.49 -4.64 1.34
C SER A 21 10.78 -5.56 0.34
N PHE A 22 9.60 -6.08 0.70
CA PHE A 22 8.80 -6.94 -0.18
C PHE A 22 8.57 -6.30 -1.55
N ALA A 23 8.29 -5.00 -1.60
CA ALA A 23 8.09 -4.27 -2.84
C ALA A 23 9.36 -4.26 -3.70
N GLU A 24 10.53 -4.06 -3.09
CA GLU A 24 11.79 -4.08 -3.82
C GLU A 24 12.10 -5.47 -4.38
N TRP A 25 11.96 -6.51 -3.56
CA TRP A 25 12.16 -7.88 -3.99
C TRP A 25 11.20 -8.25 -5.14
N PHE A 26 9.92 -7.90 -4.99
CA PHE A 26 8.89 -8.18 -5.97
C PHE A 26 9.17 -7.47 -7.31
N LEU A 27 9.58 -6.21 -7.26
CA LEU A 27 9.95 -5.41 -8.44
C LEU A 27 11.27 -5.84 -9.06
N LYS A 28 12.27 -6.25 -8.27
CA LYS A 28 13.59 -6.63 -8.78
C LYS A 28 13.59 -8.03 -9.35
N ARG A 29 13.04 -9.01 -8.62
CA ARG A 29 13.23 -10.45 -8.86
C ARG A 29 11.99 -11.16 -9.38
N LYS A 30 10.78 -10.83 -8.88
CA LYS A 30 9.56 -11.55 -9.30
C LYS A 30 8.96 -11.00 -10.59
N LEU A 31 9.01 -9.69 -10.78
CA LEU A 31 8.53 -9.04 -11.98
C LEU A 31 9.58 -9.07 -13.10
N GLY A 32 9.27 -9.74 -14.21
CA GLY A 32 10.04 -9.64 -15.45
C GLY A 32 9.94 -8.25 -16.09
N PHE A 33 10.70 -8.00 -17.16
CA PHE A 33 10.75 -6.69 -17.83
C PHE A 33 9.36 -6.10 -18.16
N TRP A 34 8.50 -6.89 -18.81
CA TRP A 34 7.13 -6.50 -19.12
C TRP A 34 6.27 -6.24 -17.87
N GLY A 35 6.47 -7.02 -16.80
CA GLY A 35 5.78 -6.82 -15.52
C GLY A 35 6.16 -5.49 -14.85
N LYS A 36 7.43 -5.08 -14.95
CA LYS A 36 7.90 -3.78 -14.47
C LYS A 36 7.30 -2.63 -15.28
N MET A 37 7.20 -2.77 -16.61
CA MET A 37 6.56 -1.78 -17.47
C MET A 37 5.07 -1.62 -17.15
N ILE A 38 4.34 -2.72 -16.95
CA ILE A 38 2.93 -2.69 -16.54
C ILE A 38 2.79 -2.03 -15.16
N PHE A 39 3.64 -2.38 -14.21
CA PHE A 39 3.61 -1.78 -12.87
C PHE A 39 3.88 -0.26 -12.92
N ALA A 40 4.88 0.18 -13.68
CA ALA A 40 5.16 1.60 -13.87
C ALA A 40 3.99 2.33 -14.54
N TYR A 41 3.35 1.70 -15.54
CA TYR A 41 2.16 2.26 -16.18
C TYR A 41 0.97 2.37 -15.21
N LEU A 42 0.74 1.37 -14.35
CA LEU A 42 -0.27 1.43 -13.30
C LEU A 42 -0.01 2.57 -12.31
N LEU A 43 1.24 2.75 -11.86
CA LEU A 43 1.61 3.88 -11.01
C LEU A 43 1.36 5.22 -11.70
N TRP A 44 1.68 5.31 -12.99
CA TRP A 44 1.42 6.51 -13.78
C TRP A 44 -0.08 6.79 -13.95
N LEU A 45 -0.90 5.76 -14.14
CA LEU A 45 -2.36 5.92 -14.18
C LEU A 45 -2.93 6.40 -12.83
N VAL A 46 -2.44 5.83 -11.72
CA VAL A 46 -2.82 6.30 -10.37
C VAL A 46 -2.43 7.77 -10.20
N TRP A 47 -1.23 8.14 -10.64
CA TRP A 47 -0.77 9.52 -10.61
C TRP A 47 -1.67 10.45 -11.44
N LEU A 48 -2.00 10.08 -12.68
CA LEU A 48 -2.91 10.84 -13.52
C LEU A 48 -4.28 10.98 -12.87
N PHE A 49 -4.84 9.90 -12.31
CA PHE A 49 -6.13 9.94 -11.64
C PHE A 49 -6.14 10.94 -10.48
N LEU A 50 -5.10 10.91 -9.64
CA LEU A 50 -4.94 11.86 -8.54
C LEU A 50 -4.79 13.32 -9.04
N PHE A 51 -4.07 13.53 -10.14
CA PHE A 51 -3.86 14.85 -10.71
C PHE A 51 -5.11 15.41 -11.42
N SER A 52 -5.84 14.57 -12.14
CA SER A 52 -7.10 14.94 -12.81
C SER A 52 -8.20 15.28 -11.81
N HIS A 53 -8.13 14.71 -10.62
CA HIS A 53 -9.14 14.88 -9.58
C HIS A 53 -8.49 15.19 -8.23
N PRO A 54 -7.91 16.40 -8.06
CA PRO A 54 -7.19 16.77 -6.84
C PRO A 54 -8.11 16.79 -5.60
N HIS A 55 -9.43 16.91 -5.81
CA HIS A 55 -10.42 16.83 -4.74
C HIS A 55 -10.43 15.47 -4.01
N TYR A 56 -10.00 14.37 -4.65
CA TYR A 56 -9.87 13.09 -3.95
C TYR A 56 -8.77 13.11 -2.89
N ILE A 57 -7.67 13.83 -3.11
CA ILE A 57 -6.60 14.01 -2.12
C ILE A 57 -7.17 14.75 -0.89
N ILE A 58 -7.95 15.80 -1.16
CA ILE A 58 -8.62 16.60 -0.13
C ILE A 58 -9.63 15.75 0.65
N PHE A 59 -10.46 14.96 -0.05
CA PHE A 59 -11.43 14.06 0.57
C PHE A 59 -10.74 13.00 1.45
N PHE A 60 -9.65 12.41 0.97
CA PHE A 60 -8.86 11.45 1.74
C PHE A 60 -8.34 12.07 3.04
N PHE A 61 -7.83 13.31 2.98
CA PHE A 61 -7.38 14.04 4.14
C PHE A 61 -8.51 14.28 5.16
N TYR A 62 -9.69 14.72 4.69
CA TYR A 62 -10.87 14.83 5.56
C TYR A 62 -11.30 13.49 6.16
N GLY A 63 -11.22 12.40 5.40
CA GLY A 63 -11.50 11.05 5.88
C GLY A 63 -10.58 10.64 7.03
N VAL A 64 -9.28 10.92 6.93
CA VAL A 64 -8.31 10.66 8.01
C VAL A 64 -8.61 11.49 9.26
N ILE A 65 -8.95 12.78 9.10
CA ILE A 65 -9.35 13.63 10.22
C ILE A 65 -10.60 13.07 10.91
N LEU A 66 -11.62 12.69 10.13
CA LEU A 66 -12.86 12.13 10.67
C LEU A 66 -12.60 10.82 11.45
N LEU A 67 -11.78 9.92 10.88
CA LEU A 67 -11.37 8.69 11.56
C LEU A 67 -10.62 8.97 12.86
N SER A 68 -9.70 9.94 12.86
CA SER A 68 -8.99 10.36 14.07
C SER A 68 -9.96 10.86 15.15
N LEU A 69 -10.95 11.68 14.79
CA LEU A 69 -11.99 12.14 15.70
C LEU A 69 -12.81 10.97 16.27
N ILE A 70 -13.18 10.00 15.42
CA ILE A 70 -13.92 8.80 15.87
C ILE A 70 -13.09 8.01 16.89
N VAL A 71 -11.80 7.76 16.60
CA VAL A 71 -10.90 7.05 17.52
C VAL A 71 -10.78 7.80 18.85
N MET A 72 -10.57 9.12 18.79
CA MET A 72 -10.47 9.95 19.99
C MET A 72 -11.76 9.90 20.84
N LEU A 73 -12.93 9.92 20.20
CA LEU A 73 -14.22 9.79 20.91
C LEU A 73 -14.40 8.41 21.53
N VAL A 74 -14.01 7.34 20.82
CA VAL A 74 -14.05 5.96 21.34
C VAL A 74 -13.12 5.80 22.54
N GLU A 75 -11.89 6.31 22.45
CA GLU A 75 -10.95 6.30 23.57
C GLU A 75 -11.46 7.11 24.74
N TRP A 76 -11.96 8.33 24.50
CA TRP A 76 -12.53 9.18 25.54
C TRP A 76 -13.70 8.51 26.26
N TRP A 77 -14.61 7.85 25.53
CA TRP A 77 -15.69 7.08 26.15
C TRP A 77 -15.14 5.93 26.99
N LYS A 78 -14.14 5.19 26.48
CA LYS A 78 -13.52 4.09 27.22
C LYS A 78 -12.91 4.54 28.56
N TYR A 79 -12.33 5.74 28.64
CA TYR A 79 -11.78 6.30 29.89
C TYR A 79 -12.81 6.90 30.85
N ARG A 80 -14.07 7.08 30.42
CA ARG A 80 -15.17 7.61 31.25
C ARG A 80 -15.99 6.51 31.96
N LYS A 81 -15.72 5.24 31.66
CA LYS A 81 -16.34 4.07 32.28
C LYS A 81 -15.37 3.44 33.27
#